data_AF-A0A945F3J1-F1
#
_entry.id   AF-A0A945F3J1-F1
#
_cell.length_a   1.000
_cell.length_b   1.000
_cell.length_c   1.000
_cell.angle_alpha   90.00
_cell.angle_beta   90.00
_cell.angle_gamma   90.00
#
_symmetry.space_group_name_H-M   'P 1'
#
loop_
_entity.id
_entity.type
_entity.pdbx_description
1 polymer ?
#
loop_
_entity_poly.entity_id
_entity_poly.type
_entity_poly.pdbx_seq_one_letter_code
_entity_poly.pdbx_strand_id
1 'polypeptide(L)'
;EKENKSSDIKLIESNSQKIKTLYAKLETLKKTIDDIVLRSQSAVSTYLTKEEAAKLRLSELEILKNIPERNSQEWLQFIKSGKAYKSLLTEEAEICPYCRQDLKNDALAIVHGYASFLANSAQTEFDTASTVVKNLLQELTQITVQIEISTDIIPKLSEKNEEDQKSLKEIFDEIIVDVTEKKDSLKTCLEKKTKIKIEDFSIEVEGLITELKNIETEFNESLKSLKSSDSERQEAVKGINEIIADLEDKKVISKKKDIIKKYFKDEEIMGTMDYVASTINTTPLSVLCGKATDELVTEDFRNNFIKELKELEKEHLPVEIPKGSVRKGKNKTRKQIKGHELKAILSEGEQKAVALALFLAEISKDANSSPLILDDPVNSLDHQVIDVLAKKLIQISSERQTIIFTHNKLFYDSLVHWASNLKNEQNQRTHHLCKNYNGGCNANGSHVYSFKIERISLLETGKVISKSQESSKFYLEKIEKDLQGDYTPSSIASDLKSTIEYYIDEKILNNQRLIKDYGNKQSIKWDQLKKLNPDEMVIDKLKEYWDLLSSRGSHLSANSMENPIPLEKFTEIIDFLKK
;
A
#
# COMPACT_ATOMS: atom_id res chain seq x y z
N GLU A 1 10.81 -28.82 46.06
CA GLU A 1 12.24 -28.71 46.42
C GLU A 1 12.90 -27.38 46.08
N LYS A 2 12.74 -26.80 44.87
CA LYS A 2 13.31 -25.47 44.53
C LYS A 2 12.80 -24.33 45.43
N GLU A 3 11.50 -24.33 45.78
CA GLU A 3 10.94 -23.30 46.67
C GLU A 3 11.51 -23.38 48.09
N ASN A 4 11.72 -24.60 48.62
CA ASN A 4 12.30 -24.78 49.96
C ASN A 4 13.73 -24.23 50.07
N LYS A 5 14.63 -24.54 49.13
CA LYS A 5 16.03 -24.09 49.26
C LYS A 5 16.18 -22.57 49.15
N SER A 6 15.37 -21.90 48.34
CA SER A 6 15.41 -20.43 48.22
C SER A 6 14.84 -19.74 49.47
N SER A 7 13.79 -20.30 50.08
CA SER A 7 13.29 -19.80 51.37
C SER A 7 14.29 -20.05 52.49
N ASP A 8 14.98 -21.19 52.49
CA ASP A 8 15.98 -21.55 53.50
C ASP A 8 17.20 -20.61 53.45
N ILE A 9 17.69 -20.28 52.25
CA ILE A 9 18.78 -19.30 52.06
C ILE A 9 18.39 -17.93 52.63
N LYS A 10 17.17 -17.44 52.33
CA LYS A 10 16.70 -16.14 52.83
C LYS A 10 16.53 -16.13 54.35
N LEU A 11 16.06 -17.23 54.92
CA LEU A 11 15.87 -17.38 56.36
C LEU A 11 17.22 -17.33 57.10
N ILE A 12 18.21 -18.08 56.62
CA ILE A 12 19.55 -18.11 57.22
C ILE A 12 20.25 -16.74 57.08
N GLU A 13 20.11 -16.05 55.94
CA GLU A 13 20.62 -14.68 55.76
C GLU A 13 20.01 -13.69 56.76
N SER A 14 18.68 -13.73 56.95
CA SER A 14 17.97 -12.90 57.93
C SER A 14 18.47 -13.18 59.36
N ASN A 15 18.66 -14.44 59.73
CA ASN A 15 19.08 -14.82 61.07
C ASN A 15 20.54 -14.40 61.37
N SER A 16 21.44 -14.53 60.40
CA SER A 16 22.82 -14.04 60.49
C SER A 16 22.86 -12.52 60.76
N GLN A 17 22.07 -11.72 60.03
CA GLN A 17 21.99 -10.27 60.25
C GLN A 17 21.43 -9.89 61.63
N LYS A 18 20.46 -10.65 62.13
CA LYS A 18 19.86 -10.42 63.45
C LYS A 18 20.86 -10.68 64.57
N ILE A 19 21.66 -11.75 64.48
CA ILE A 19 22.75 -12.04 65.44
C ILE A 19 23.83 -10.95 65.38
N LYS A 20 24.19 -10.51 64.18
CA LYS A 20 25.12 -9.39 63.99
C LYS A 20 24.68 -8.12 64.69
N THR A 21 23.40 -7.80 64.55
CA THR A 21 22.80 -6.63 65.20
C THR A 21 22.81 -6.77 66.72
N LEU A 22 22.60 -7.99 67.23
CA LEU A 22 22.56 -8.27 68.67
C LEU A 22 23.91 -8.04 69.35
N TYR A 23 25.01 -8.63 68.86
CA TYR A 23 26.32 -8.40 69.48
C TYR A 23 26.81 -6.96 69.31
N ALA A 24 26.46 -6.28 68.21
CA ALA A 24 26.78 -4.87 68.02
C ALA A 24 26.10 -3.98 69.09
N LYS A 25 24.84 -4.28 69.44
CA LYS A 25 24.13 -3.57 70.53
C LYS A 25 24.80 -3.81 71.89
N LEU A 26 25.24 -5.04 72.18
CA LEU A 26 25.97 -5.36 73.40
C LEU A 26 27.31 -4.61 73.49
N GLU A 27 28.07 -4.55 72.38
CA GLU A 27 29.32 -3.77 72.30
C GLU A 27 29.08 -2.27 72.57
N THR A 28 27.99 -1.69 72.05
CA THR A 28 27.63 -0.30 72.32
C THR A 28 27.18 -0.06 73.76
N LEU A 29 26.42 -0.99 74.34
CA LEU A 29 25.95 -0.90 75.72
C LEU A 29 27.14 -0.91 76.68
N LYS A 30 28.07 -1.85 76.51
CA LYS A 30 29.29 -1.95 77.33
C LYS A 30 30.07 -0.64 77.32
N LYS A 31 30.40 -0.11 76.13
CA LYS A 31 31.15 1.14 75.98
C LYS A 31 30.48 2.32 76.67
N THR A 32 29.15 2.40 76.58
CA THR A 32 28.37 3.50 77.17
C THR A 32 28.41 3.44 78.70
N ILE A 33 28.38 2.24 79.28
CA ILE A 33 28.39 2.07 80.73
C ILE A 33 29.80 2.25 81.31
N ASP A 34 30.82 1.74 80.64
CA ASP A 34 32.21 1.95 81.05
C ASP A 34 32.55 3.47 81.08
N ASP A 35 32.09 4.24 80.08
CA ASP A 35 32.26 5.69 80.03
C ASP A 35 31.57 6.40 81.20
N ILE A 36 30.29 6.07 81.46
CA ILE A 36 29.53 6.76 82.50
C ILE A 36 30.02 6.42 83.91
N VAL A 37 30.49 5.19 84.15
CA VAL A 37 31.12 4.78 85.41
C VAL A 37 32.39 5.60 85.66
N LEU A 38 33.27 5.71 84.66
CA LEU A 38 34.52 6.46 84.75
C LEU A 38 34.28 7.94 85.06
N ARG A 39 33.35 8.57 84.32
CA ARG A 39 32.97 9.97 84.52
C ARG A 39 32.33 10.19 85.90
N SER A 40 31.50 9.26 86.36
CA SER A 40 30.86 9.30 87.67
C SER A 40 31.87 9.22 88.82
N GLN A 41 32.87 8.34 88.73
CA GLN A 41 33.93 8.26 89.74
C GLN A 41 34.72 9.57 89.85
N SER A 42 35.12 10.14 88.71
CA SER A 42 35.83 11.41 88.67
C SER A 42 34.99 12.56 89.25
N ALA A 43 33.69 12.61 88.91
CA ALA A 43 32.78 13.63 89.40
C ALA A 43 32.54 13.52 90.92
N VAL A 44 32.31 12.33 91.47
CA VAL A 44 32.06 12.14 92.91
C VAL A 44 33.32 12.40 93.75
N SER A 45 34.50 11.98 93.28
CA SER A 45 35.76 12.31 93.97
C SER A 45 36.05 13.81 93.98
N THR A 46 35.76 14.50 92.88
CA THR A 46 35.81 15.97 92.81
C THR A 46 34.80 16.61 93.75
N TYR A 47 33.55 16.11 93.79
CA TYR A 47 32.53 16.61 94.70
C TYR A 47 32.95 16.53 96.17
N LEU A 48 33.42 15.36 96.62
CA LEU A 48 33.81 15.14 98.02
C LEU A 48 34.98 16.04 98.45
N THR A 49 35.99 16.17 97.59
CA THR A 49 37.16 17.05 97.88
C THR A 49 36.77 18.53 97.94
N LYS A 50 35.88 18.98 97.05
CA LYS A 50 35.38 20.37 97.04
C LYS A 50 34.42 20.64 98.19
N GLU A 51 33.64 19.65 98.64
CA GLU A 51 32.78 19.75 99.81
C GLU A 51 33.60 19.96 101.09
N GLU A 52 34.65 19.16 101.29
CA GLU A 52 35.57 19.29 102.42
C GLU A 52 36.31 20.64 102.39
N ALA A 53 36.80 21.07 101.23
CA ALA A 53 37.45 22.36 101.07
C ALA A 53 36.51 23.55 101.41
N ALA A 54 35.25 23.49 100.98
CA ALA A 54 34.24 24.49 101.32
C ALA A 54 33.93 24.52 102.83
N LYS A 55 33.78 23.34 103.47
CA LYS A 55 33.54 23.22 104.92
C LYS A 55 34.72 23.72 105.76
N LEU A 56 35.95 23.33 105.40
CA LEU A 56 37.16 23.75 106.11
C LEU A 56 37.30 25.27 106.10
N ARG A 57 37.09 25.89 104.93
CA ARG A 57 37.19 27.35 104.77
C ARG A 57 36.13 28.11 105.56
N LEU A 58 34.95 27.53 105.71
CA LEU A 58 33.87 28.07 106.56
C LEU A 58 34.24 28.03 108.05
N SER A 59 35.01 27.02 108.48
CA SER A 59 35.48 26.88 109.86
C SER A 59 36.56 27.91 110.26
N GLU A 60 37.35 28.39 109.29
CA GLU A 60 38.43 29.38 109.50
C GLU A 60 37.94 30.81 109.74
N LEU A 61 36.68 31.13 109.39
CA LEU A 61 36.07 32.43 109.66
C LEU A 61 35.58 32.50 111.12
N GLU A 62 36.46 32.93 112.03
CA GLU A 62 36.17 33.01 113.47
C GLU A 62 34.99 33.92 113.82
N ILE A 63 34.82 35.03 113.08
CA ILE A 63 33.75 36.02 113.28
C ILE A 63 32.36 35.41 113.13
N LEU A 64 32.24 34.31 112.38
CA LEU A 64 30.96 33.64 112.12
C LEU A 64 30.69 32.47 113.09
N LYS A 65 31.55 32.17 114.08
CA LYS A 65 31.45 30.98 114.95
C LYS A 65 30.15 30.91 115.77
N ASN A 66 29.61 32.07 116.16
CA ASN A 66 28.45 32.16 117.04
C ASN A 66 27.11 32.14 116.30
N ILE A 67 27.12 31.96 114.98
CA ILE A 67 25.88 31.89 114.19
C ILE A 67 25.38 30.44 114.15
N PRO A 68 24.13 30.17 114.57
CA PRO A 68 23.53 28.84 114.50
C PRO A 68 23.46 28.35 113.06
N GLU A 69 23.72 27.04 112.84
CA GLU A 69 23.49 26.37 111.56
C GLU A 69 24.13 27.06 110.34
N ARG A 70 25.31 27.68 110.55
CA ARG A 70 26.06 28.50 109.57
C ARG A 70 26.63 27.75 108.35
N ASN A 71 26.22 26.52 108.13
CA ASN A 71 26.58 25.67 106.99
C ASN A 71 25.35 24.99 106.37
N SER A 72 24.15 25.30 106.86
CA SER A 72 22.90 24.81 106.30
C SER A 72 22.65 25.43 104.92
N GLN A 73 21.95 24.67 104.07
CA GLN A 73 21.58 25.14 102.74
C GLN A 73 20.65 26.36 102.83
N GLU A 74 19.79 26.38 103.85
CA GLU A 74 18.87 27.46 104.19
C GLU A 74 19.62 28.74 104.57
N TRP A 75 20.66 28.63 105.41
CA TRP A 75 21.50 29.77 105.78
C TRP A 75 22.30 30.32 104.61
N LEU A 76 22.89 29.45 103.78
CA LEU A 76 23.60 29.83 102.55
C LEU A 76 22.68 30.54 101.55
N GLN A 77 21.45 30.03 101.35
CA GLN A 77 20.46 30.72 100.52
C GLN A 77 20.04 32.05 101.12
N PHE A 78 19.86 32.13 102.44
CA PHE A 78 19.52 33.36 103.14
C PHE A 78 20.58 34.44 102.94
N ILE A 79 21.88 34.15 103.12
CA ILE A 79 22.94 35.15 102.92
C ILE A 79 23.14 35.52 101.44
N LYS A 80 22.98 34.57 100.49
CA LYS A 80 23.02 34.84 99.04
C LYS A 80 21.89 35.78 98.64
N SER A 81 20.67 35.48 99.07
CA SER A 81 19.48 36.31 98.84
C SER A 81 19.62 37.67 99.51
N GLY A 82 20.18 37.71 100.71
CA GLY A 82 20.41 38.95 101.44
C GLY A 82 21.46 39.87 100.80
N LYS A 83 22.52 39.30 100.21
CA LYS A 83 23.49 40.08 99.40
C LYS A 83 22.83 40.64 98.13
N ALA A 84 22.03 39.83 97.43
CA ALA A 84 21.28 40.26 96.25
C ALA A 84 20.29 41.39 96.57
N TYR A 85 19.60 41.31 97.71
CA TYR A 85 18.72 42.37 98.18
C TYR A 85 19.49 43.65 98.55
N LYS A 86 20.63 43.51 99.26
CA LYS A 86 21.50 44.65 99.60
C LYS A 86 22.00 45.40 98.36
N SER A 87 22.32 44.71 97.26
CA SER A 87 22.77 45.36 96.02
C SER A 87 21.71 46.24 95.33
N LEU A 88 20.44 46.19 95.75
CA LEU A 88 19.36 47.03 95.21
C LEU A 88 19.12 48.32 96.00
N LEU A 89 19.81 48.53 97.15
CA LEU A 89 19.62 49.67 98.05
C LEU A 89 20.74 50.73 97.86
N THR A 90 20.40 52.02 97.97
CA THR A 90 21.30 53.18 97.72
C THR A 90 21.74 53.97 98.97
N GLU A 91 21.31 53.59 100.18
CA GLU A 91 21.61 54.31 101.44
C GLU A 91 22.93 53.83 102.10
N GLU A 92 23.58 54.70 102.90
CA GLU A 92 24.90 54.49 103.53
C GLU A 92 24.93 53.28 104.49
N ALA A 93 26.08 52.58 104.51
CA ALA A 93 26.28 51.23 105.06
C ALA A 93 26.17 51.08 106.59
N GLU A 94 25.78 52.13 107.31
CA GLU A 94 25.79 52.19 108.77
C GLU A 94 24.46 51.76 109.40
N ILE A 95 23.39 51.60 108.62
CA ILE A 95 22.07 51.15 109.11
C ILE A 95 21.73 49.77 108.53
N CYS A 96 21.27 48.85 109.38
CA CYS A 96 20.86 47.52 108.95
C CYS A 96 19.64 47.57 108.01
N PRO A 97 19.71 47.02 106.78
CA PRO A 97 18.60 47.10 105.82
C PRO A 97 17.36 46.29 106.21
N TYR A 98 17.47 45.39 107.20
CA TYR A 98 16.35 44.55 107.65
C TYR A 98 15.64 45.12 108.87
N CYS A 99 16.39 45.43 109.94
CA CYS A 99 15.82 45.90 111.21
C CYS A 99 15.93 47.41 111.43
N ARG A 100 16.59 48.15 110.50
CA ARG A 100 16.82 49.61 110.56
C ARG A 100 17.58 50.10 111.81
N GLN A 101 18.29 49.21 112.51
CA GLN A 101 19.17 49.57 113.63
C GLN A 101 20.58 49.93 113.14
N ASP A 102 21.25 50.85 113.84
CA ASP A 102 22.64 51.20 113.57
C ASP A 102 23.57 49.99 113.76
N LEU A 103 24.36 49.69 112.74
CA LEU A 103 25.32 48.60 112.73
C LEU A 103 26.58 49.02 113.48
N LYS A 104 26.66 48.67 114.77
CA LYS A 104 27.90 48.82 115.56
C LYS A 104 28.99 47.87 115.05
N ASN A 105 30.25 48.12 115.44
CA ASN A 105 31.47 47.43 114.98
C ASN A 105 31.34 45.90 114.84
N ASP A 106 30.75 45.20 115.82
CA ASP A 106 30.60 43.74 115.79
C ASP A 106 29.62 43.26 114.70
N ALA A 107 28.53 44.01 114.46
CA ALA A 107 27.53 43.68 113.45
C ALA A 107 28.08 43.93 112.03
N LEU A 108 28.87 45.00 111.84
CA LEU A 108 29.59 45.24 110.59
C LEU A 108 30.60 44.12 110.29
N ALA A 109 31.33 43.65 111.29
CA ALA A 109 32.26 42.54 111.15
C ALA A 109 31.56 41.25 110.67
N ILE A 110 30.37 40.94 111.20
CA ILE A 110 29.57 39.78 110.75
C ILE A 110 29.12 39.94 109.29
N VAL A 111 28.62 41.13 108.91
CA VAL A 111 28.18 41.40 107.52
C VAL A 111 29.35 41.33 106.53
N HIS A 112 30.52 41.85 106.90
CA HIS A 112 31.74 41.69 106.12
C HIS A 112 32.20 40.22 106.05
N GLY A 113 32.05 39.47 107.15
CA GLY A 113 32.26 38.02 107.19
C GLY A 113 31.41 37.28 106.16
N TYR A 114 30.12 37.62 106.02
CA TYR A 114 29.25 37.06 104.97
C TYR A 114 29.71 37.45 103.56
N ALA A 115 30.11 38.70 103.35
CA ALA A 115 30.57 39.16 102.04
C ALA A 115 31.87 38.46 101.60
N SER A 116 32.83 38.30 102.52
CA SER A 116 34.09 37.58 102.30
C SER A 116 33.87 36.07 102.07
N PHE A 117 32.92 35.47 102.79
CA PHE A 117 32.50 34.09 102.55
C PHE A 117 31.89 33.90 101.16
N LEU A 118 31.03 34.82 100.72
CA LEU A 118 30.37 34.77 99.41
C LEU A 118 31.26 35.19 98.22
N ALA A 119 32.39 35.87 98.45
CA ALA A 119 33.35 36.24 97.40
C ALA A 119 34.39 35.13 97.13
N ASN A 120 34.29 34.00 97.84
CA ASN A 120 35.31 32.96 97.86
C ASN A 120 35.09 31.89 96.77
N SER A 121 36.16 31.52 96.06
CA SER A 121 36.11 30.57 94.94
C SER A 121 35.77 29.13 95.35
N ALA A 122 36.02 28.75 96.61
CA ALA A 122 35.77 27.39 97.09
C ALA A 122 34.27 26.99 97.03
N GLN A 123 33.35 27.92 97.31
CA GLN A 123 31.91 27.64 97.26
C GLN A 123 31.40 27.55 95.81
N THR A 124 31.93 28.38 94.90
CA THR A 124 31.57 28.33 93.47
C THR A 124 32.09 27.06 92.81
N GLU A 125 33.26 26.58 93.20
CA GLU A 125 33.82 25.30 92.74
C GLU A 125 32.99 24.10 93.24
N PHE A 126 32.50 24.15 94.49
CA PHE A 126 31.58 23.15 95.03
C PHE A 126 30.23 23.14 94.29
N ASP A 127 29.63 24.31 94.05
CA ASP A 127 28.36 24.44 93.32
C ASP A 127 28.50 23.89 91.87
N THR A 128 29.67 24.10 91.24
CA THR A 128 30.01 23.54 89.91
C THR A 128 30.13 22.02 89.95
N ALA A 129 30.85 21.47 90.93
CA ALA A 129 30.99 20.01 91.10
C ALA A 129 29.63 19.33 91.37
N SER A 130 28.75 19.98 92.13
CA SER A 130 27.38 19.51 92.38
C SER A 130 26.54 19.45 91.09
N THR A 131 26.70 20.44 90.22
CA THR A 131 26.01 20.49 88.92
C THR A 131 26.48 19.36 87.99
N VAL A 132 27.78 19.04 87.97
CA VAL A 132 28.32 17.92 87.18
C VAL A 132 27.73 16.58 87.63
N VAL A 133 27.65 16.32 88.94
CA VAL A 133 27.02 15.10 89.48
C VAL A 133 25.53 15.04 89.09
N LYS A 134 24.81 16.17 89.13
CA LYS A 134 23.40 16.25 88.73
C LYS A 134 23.19 15.93 87.24
N ASN A 135 24.07 16.44 86.36
CA ASN A 135 23.99 16.18 84.93
C ASN A 135 24.26 14.70 84.61
N LEU A 136 25.24 14.08 85.28
CA LEU A 136 25.52 12.64 85.12
C LEU A 136 24.35 11.77 85.59
N LEU A 137 23.66 12.19 86.66
CA LEU A 137 22.45 11.51 87.14
C LEU A 137 21.33 11.57 86.07
N GLN A 138 21.15 12.71 85.40
CA GLN A 138 20.21 12.84 84.29
C GLN A 138 20.60 11.96 83.09
N GLU A 139 21.87 11.97 82.69
CA GLU A 139 22.38 11.14 81.60
C GLU A 139 22.18 9.64 81.89
N LEU A 140 22.46 9.21 83.11
CA LEU A 140 22.26 7.83 83.56
C LEU A 140 20.79 7.41 83.52
N THR A 141 19.85 8.31 83.82
CA THR A 141 18.41 7.99 83.68
C THR A 141 17.97 7.76 82.24
N GLN A 142 18.68 8.33 81.25
CA GLN A 142 18.34 8.22 79.83
C GLN A 142 18.92 6.96 79.16
N ILE A 143 19.89 6.27 79.78
CA ILE A 143 20.45 5.04 79.22
C ILE A 143 19.42 3.91 79.26
N THR A 144 19.00 3.40 78.11
CA THR A 144 18.12 2.22 78.02
C THR A 144 18.94 0.93 77.99
N VAL A 145 18.67 0.03 78.93
CA VAL A 145 19.35 -1.28 79.05
C VAL A 145 18.57 -2.41 78.35
N GLN A 146 17.32 -2.15 77.93
CA GLN A 146 16.49 -3.16 77.26
C GLN A 146 16.95 -3.38 75.81
N ILE A 147 17.58 -4.53 75.56
CA ILE A 147 17.92 -5.02 74.22
C ILE A 147 16.94 -6.14 73.88
N GLU A 148 16.03 -5.91 72.92
CA GLU A 148 15.11 -6.95 72.46
C GLU A 148 15.80 -7.95 71.52
N ILE A 149 15.61 -9.24 71.80
CA ILE A 149 16.02 -10.35 70.93
C ILE A 149 14.88 -10.69 69.97
N SER A 150 15.19 -10.77 68.67
CA SER A 150 14.23 -11.20 67.65
C SER A 150 13.76 -12.64 67.88
N THR A 151 12.47 -12.91 67.75
CA THR A 151 11.87 -14.25 67.96
C THR A 151 12.52 -15.36 67.14
N ASP A 152 12.98 -15.02 65.92
CA ASP A 152 13.52 -15.98 64.96
C ASP A 152 14.89 -16.55 65.34
N ILE A 153 15.65 -15.85 66.18
CA ILE A 153 16.99 -16.30 66.65
C ILE A 153 16.94 -16.90 68.05
N ILE A 154 15.81 -16.76 68.77
CA ILE A 154 15.63 -17.33 70.11
C ILE A 154 15.89 -18.85 70.13
N PRO A 155 15.36 -19.67 69.21
CA PRO A 155 15.61 -21.11 69.26
C PRO A 155 17.10 -21.44 69.22
N LYS A 156 17.87 -20.76 68.34
CA LYS A 156 19.30 -20.97 68.18
C LYS A 156 20.11 -20.52 69.40
N LEU A 157 19.66 -19.45 70.07
CA LEU A 157 20.30 -18.94 71.30
C LEU A 157 19.88 -19.72 72.56
N SER A 158 18.79 -20.48 72.48
CA SER A 158 18.30 -21.37 73.54
C SER A 158 18.79 -22.82 73.37
N GLU A 159 19.54 -23.12 72.31
CA GLU A 159 20.27 -24.39 72.19
C GLU A 159 21.32 -24.48 73.31
N LYS A 160 21.33 -25.62 74.02
CA LYS A 160 22.33 -25.95 75.04
C LYS A 160 23.25 -27.01 74.46
N ASN A 161 24.56 -26.80 74.52
CA ASN A 161 25.49 -27.89 74.31
C ASN A 161 25.48 -28.80 75.55
N GLU A 162 25.80 -30.09 75.37
CA GLU A 162 25.80 -31.07 76.48
C GLU A 162 26.82 -30.73 77.58
N GLU A 163 27.80 -29.87 77.29
CA GLU A 163 28.84 -29.40 78.23
C GLU A 163 28.51 -28.06 78.89
N ASP A 164 27.54 -27.30 78.37
CA ASP A 164 27.23 -25.95 78.85
C ASP A 164 26.15 -25.95 79.94
N GLN A 165 26.43 -25.30 81.07
CA GLN A 165 25.49 -25.19 82.19
C GLN A 165 24.32 -24.24 81.90
N LYS A 166 24.50 -23.28 80.98
CA LYS A 166 23.52 -22.24 80.61
C LYS A 166 23.52 -22.04 79.10
N SER A 167 22.36 -21.73 78.55
CA SER A 167 22.20 -21.29 77.15
C SER A 167 22.66 -19.84 76.97
N LEU A 168 23.01 -19.47 75.74
CA LEU A 168 23.40 -18.10 75.41
C LEU A 168 22.31 -17.07 75.73
N LYS A 169 21.05 -17.46 75.63
CA LYS A 169 19.92 -16.63 76.05
C LYS A 169 19.89 -16.43 77.57
N GLU A 170 20.11 -17.48 78.35
CA GLU A 170 20.18 -17.37 79.82
C GLU A 170 21.36 -16.49 80.24
N ILE A 171 22.51 -16.61 79.58
CA ILE A 171 23.69 -15.74 79.79
C ILE A 171 23.37 -14.29 79.42
N PHE A 172 22.69 -14.06 78.30
CA PHE A 172 22.25 -12.72 77.90
C PHE A 172 21.30 -12.09 78.92
N ASP A 173 20.28 -12.83 79.37
CA ASP A 173 19.31 -12.33 80.34
C ASP A 173 20.00 -11.99 81.68
N GLU A 174 20.96 -12.81 82.13
CA GLU A 174 21.78 -12.54 83.32
C GLU A 174 22.63 -11.29 83.18
N ILE A 175 23.27 -11.08 82.01
CA ILE A 175 24.03 -9.86 81.73
C ILE A 175 23.11 -8.64 81.77
N ILE A 176 21.92 -8.70 81.16
CA ILE A 176 20.97 -7.58 81.19
C ILE A 176 20.55 -7.25 82.63
N VAL A 177 20.28 -8.26 83.46
CA VAL A 177 19.96 -8.08 84.88
C VAL A 177 21.13 -7.45 85.64
N ASP A 178 22.35 -8.01 85.52
CA ASP A 178 23.56 -7.48 86.15
C ASP A 178 23.83 -6.01 85.75
N VAL A 179 23.65 -5.69 84.47
CA VAL A 179 23.78 -4.33 83.97
C VAL A 179 22.73 -3.40 84.57
N THR A 180 21.49 -3.84 84.71
CA THR A 180 20.44 -3.02 85.36
C THR A 180 20.73 -2.78 86.84
N GLU A 181 21.18 -3.80 87.58
CA GLU A 181 21.53 -3.68 89.00
C GLU A 181 22.73 -2.76 89.21
N LYS A 182 23.75 -2.87 88.36
CA LYS A 182 24.93 -1.98 88.37
C LYS A 182 24.55 -0.54 88.03
N LYS A 183 23.65 -0.33 87.06
CA LYS A 183 23.12 1.01 86.74
C LYS A 183 22.39 1.63 87.93
N ASP A 184 21.51 0.88 88.59
CA ASP A 184 20.75 1.37 89.75
C ASP A 184 21.64 1.62 90.98
N SER A 185 22.66 0.78 91.16
CA SER A 185 23.70 0.97 92.18
C SER A 185 24.52 2.23 91.91
N LEU A 186 24.90 2.48 90.65
CA LEU A 186 25.64 3.69 90.25
C LEU A 186 24.80 4.95 90.47
N LYS A 187 23.50 4.89 90.15
CA LYS A 187 22.53 5.94 90.47
C LYS A 187 22.50 6.24 91.96
N THR A 188 22.42 5.21 92.80
CA THR A 188 22.41 5.33 94.26
C THR A 188 23.71 5.96 94.77
N CYS A 189 24.86 5.58 94.21
CA CYS A 189 26.15 6.18 94.55
C CYS A 189 26.23 7.67 94.19
N LEU A 190 25.68 8.07 93.04
CA LEU A 190 25.59 9.48 92.62
C LEU A 190 24.62 10.28 93.51
N GLU A 191 23.47 9.70 93.89
CA GLU A 191 22.49 10.35 94.77
C GLU A 191 23.02 10.58 96.20
N LYS A 192 23.71 9.58 96.76
CA LYS A 192 24.30 9.62 98.09
C LYS A 192 25.71 10.23 98.11
N LYS A 193 26.28 10.56 96.94
CA LYS A 193 27.64 11.08 96.74
C LYS A 193 28.71 10.22 97.42
N THR A 194 28.54 8.90 97.37
CA THR A 194 29.48 7.93 97.96
C THR A 194 30.59 7.57 96.98
N LYS A 195 31.81 7.32 97.49
CA LYS A 195 32.97 6.98 96.67
C LYS A 195 32.70 5.76 95.76
N ILE A 196 32.96 5.91 94.47
CA ILE A 196 32.75 4.88 93.43
C ILE A 196 34.08 4.16 93.17
N LYS A 197 34.07 2.84 93.12
CA LYS A 197 35.18 2.00 92.62
C LYS A 197 34.77 1.42 91.27
N ILE A 198 35.64 1.48 90.26
CA ILE A 198 35.28 1.07 88.89
C ILE A 198 35.02 -0.44 88.85
N GLU A 199 35.76 -1.21 89.64
CA GLU A 199 35.69 -2.66 89.69
C GLU A 199 34.29 -3.17 90.06
N ASP A 200 33.55 -2.41 90.88
CA ASP A 200 32.20 -2.75 91.34
C ASP A 200 31.14 -2.64 90.21
N PHE A 201 31.47 -2.02 89.08
CA PHE A 201 30.56 -1.76 87.96
C PHE A 201 31.03 -2.35 86.62
N SER A 202 32.07 -3.18 86.61
CA SER A 202 32.58 -3.85 85.40
C SER A 202 31.57 -4.85 84.85
N ILE A 203 31.27 -4.80 83.54
CA ILE A 203 30.34 -5.74 82.88
C ILE A 203 31.12 -6.71 82.00
N GLU A 204 30.86 -8.01 82.15
CA GLU A 204 31.47 -9.08 81.35
C GLU A 204 30.55 -9.46 80.18
N VAL A 205 30.93 -9.08 78.95
CA VAL A 205 30.15 -9.38 77.73
C VAL A 205 30.97 -10.07 76.64
N GLU A 206 32.29 -10.17 76.82
CA GLU A 206 33.24 -10.67 75.83
C GLU A 206 32.99 -12.13 75.43
N GLY A 207 32.66 -12.98 76.41
CA GLY A 207 32.36 -14.40 76.17
C GLY A 207 31.15 -14.56 75.25
N LEU A 208 30.03 -13.92 75.63
CA LEU A 208 28.79 -13.95 74.85
C LEU A 208 28.96 -13.35 73.44
N ILE A 209 29.69 -12.23 73.32
CA ILE A 209 29.95 -11.62 71.99
C ILE A 209 30.75 -12.57 71.10
N THR A 210 31.71 -13.32 71.67
CA THR A 210 32.53 -14.27 70.92
C THR A 210 31.68 -15.44 70.40
N GLU A 211 30.80 -15.97 71.24
CA GLU A 211 29.89 -17.06 70.87
C GLU A 211 28.85 -16.62 69.83
N LEU A 212 28.29 -15.40 69.97
CA LEU A 212 27.40 -14.83 68.95
C LEU A 212 28.10 -14.64 67.61
N LYS A 213 29.39 -14.24 67.59
CA LYS A 213 30.19 -14.16 66.36
C LYS A 213 30.43 -15.54 65.76
N ASN A 214 30.67 -16.57 66.56
CA ASN A 214 30.80 -17.94 66.07
C ASN A 214 29.51 -18.42 65.37
N ILE A 215 28.33 -18.15 65.95
CA ILE A 215 27.06 -18.52 65.30
C ILE A 215 26.87 -17.76 63.97
N GLU A 216 27.28 -16.49 63.88
CA GLU A 216 27.29 -15.75 62.60
C GLU A 216 28.19 -16.47 61.57
N THR A 217 29.36 -16.97 61.97
CA THR A 217 30.25 -17.71 61.07
C THR A 217 29.64 -19.03 60.59
N GLU A 218 28.98 -19.80 61.45
CA GLU A 218 28.30 -21.05 61.09
C GLU A 218 27.18 -20.83 60.07
N PHE A 219 26.37 -19.77 60.27
CA PHE A 219 25.33 -19.41 59.31
C PHE A 219 25.93 -19.01 57.95
N ASN A 220 27.05 -18.28 57.93
CA ASN A 220 27.71 -17.87 56.71
C ASN A 220 28.35 -19.04 55.95
N GLU A 221 28.88 -20.05 56.65
CA GLU A 221 29.39 -21.27 56.03
C GLU A 221 28.27 -22.13 55.43
N SER A 222 27.17 -22.29 56.17
CA SER A 222 25.96 -22.98 55.69
C SER A 222 25.37 -22.30 54.45
N LEU A 223 25.40 -20.97 54.37
CA LEU A 223 24.97 -20.23 53.18
C LEU A 223 25.84 -20.50 51.96
N LYS A 224 27.17 -20.62 52.14
CA LYS A 224 28.08 -20.90 51.03
C LYS A 224 27.82 -22.28 50.42
N SER A 225 27.63 -23.30 51.24
CA SER A 225 27.38 -24.67 50.77
C SER A 225 26.01 -24.84 50.11
N LEU A 226 24.97 -24.17 50.64
CA LEU A 226 23.64 -24.19 50.03
C LEU A 226 23.61 -23.46 48.68
N LYS A 227 24.30 -22.31 48.55
CA LYS A 227 24.36 -21.55 47.29
C LYS A 227 25.11 -22.28 46.18
N SER A 228 26.22 -22.96 46.49
CA SER A 228 26.95 -23.74 45.49
C SER A 228 26.13 -24.92 44.96
N SER A 229 25.49 -25.68 45.88
CA SER A 229 24.62 -26.81 45.51
C SER A 229 23.40 -26.38 44.68
N ASP A 230 22.81 -25.21 44.96
CA ASP A 230 21.69 -24.71 44.17
C ASP A 230 22.12 -24.26 42.77
N SER A 231 23.30 -23.64 42.63
CA SER A 231 23.87 -23.24 41.34
C SER A 231 24.09 -24.43 40.41
N GLU A 232 24.75 -25.49 40.90
CA GLU A 232 25.01 -26.71 40.12
C GLU A 232 23.71 -27.39 39.68
N ARG A 233 22.71 -27.45 40.57
CA ARG A 233 21.40 -28.01 40.26
C ARG A 233 20.65 -27.17 39.21
N GLN A 234 20.72 -25.84 39.30
CA GLN A 234 20.08 -24.96 38.32
C GLN A 234 20.69 -25.15 36.93
N GLU A 235 22.01 -25.29 36.84
CA GLU A 235 22.72 -25.52 35.59
C GLU A 235 22.38 -26.89 34.97
N ALA A 236 22.33 -27.95 35.78
CA ALA A 236 21.87 -29.27 35.33
C ALA A 236 20.41 -29.26 34.84
N VAL A 237 19.50 -28.58 35.55
CA VAL A 237 18.10 -28.45 35.13
C VAL A 237 17.98 -27.69 33.81
N LYS A 238 18.80 -26.64 33.61
CA LYS A 238 18.83 -25.88 32.36
C LYS A 238 19.24 -26.78 31.19
N GLY A 239 20.32 -27.55 31.34
CA GLY A 239 20.78 -28.48 30.29
C GLY A 239 19.75 -29.56 29.95
N ILE A 240 19.05 -30.12 30.95
CA ILE A 240 17.98 -31.09 30.71
C ILE A 240 16.81 -30.45 29.95
N ASN A 241 16.40 -29.23 30.32
CA ASN A 241 15.31 -28.53 29.63
C ASN A 241 15.65 -28.20 28.18
N GLU A 242 16.90 -27.86 27.86
CA GLU A 242 17.36 -27.64 26.48
C GLU A 242 17.25 -28.93 25.65
N ILE A 243 17.62 -30.08 26.23
CA ILE A 243 17.47 -31.39 25.57
C ILE A 243 15.99 -31.74 25.37
N ILE A 244 15.14 -31.50 26.38
CA ILE A 244 13.69 -31.74 26.26
C ILE A 244 13.10 -30.90 25.12
N ALA A 245 13.44 -29.61 25.04
CA ALA A 245 12.95 -28.73 23.98
C ALA A 245 13.34 -29.25 22.58
N ASP A 246 14.61 -29.63 22.37
CA ASP A 246 15.08 -30.20 21.10
C ASP A 246 14.36 -31.53 20.75
N LEU A 247 14.11 -32.40 21.74
CA LEU A 247 13.38 -33.65 21.53
C LEU A 247 11.89 -33.41 21.23
N GLU A 248 11.27 -32.42 21.86
CA GLU A 248 9.89 -32.01 21.59
C GLU A 248 9.76 -31.47 20.16
N ASP A 249 10.67 -30.61 19.72
CA ASP A 249 10.72 -30.09 18.35
C ASP A 249 10.88 -31.23 17.33
N LYS A 250 11.84 -32.13 17.56
CA LYS A 250 12.04 -33.32 16.71
C LYS A 250 10.80 -34.21 16.66
N LYS A 251 10.09 -34.37 17.78
CA LYS A 251 8.83 -35.14 17.85
C LYS A 251 7.73 -34.47 17.04
N VAL A 252 7.58 -33.15 17.11
CA VAL A 252 6.59 -32.40 16.33
C VAL A 252 6.89 -32.48 14.83
N ILE A 253 8.15 -32.27 14.44
CA ILE A 253 8.61 -32.38 13.04
C ILE A 253 8.38 -33.80 12.52
N SER A 254 8.73 -34.82 13.30
CA SER A 254 8.51 -36.23 12.94
C SER A 254 7.04 -36.54 12.68
N LYS A 255 6.13 -36.07 13.55
CA LYS A 255 4.67 -36.22 13.37
C LYS A 255 4.15 -35.51 12.12
N LYS A 256 4.78 -34.41 11.70
CA LYS A 256 4.36 -33.60 10.54
C LYS A 256 5.19 -33.84 9.28
N LYS A 257 6.09 -34.84 9.30
CA LYS A 257 7.03 -35.12 8.21
C LYS A 257 6.35 -35.24 6.85
N ASP A 258 5.23 -35.94 6.78
CA ASP A 258 4.52 -36.16 5.51
C ASP A 258 3.84 -34.88 5.00
N ILE A 259 3.35 -34.02 5.91
CA ILE A 259 2.80 -32.71 5.58
C ILE A 259 3.89 -31.80 5.02
N ILE A 260 5.07 -31.77 5.66
CA ILE A 260 6.21 -30.97 5.22
C ILE A 260 6.69 -31.44 3.84
N LYS A 261 6.81 -32.75 3.63
CA LYS A 261 7.16 -33.32 2.32
C LYS A 261 6.15 -32.98 1.24
N LYS A 262 4.85 -33.01 1.59
CA LYS A 262 3.78 -32.62 0.67
C LYS A 262 3.89 -31.15 0.30
N TYR A 263 4.12 -30.27 1.27
CA TYR A 263 4.30 -28.83 1.03
C TYR A 263 5.38 -28.55 -0.02
N PHE A 264 6.57 -29.15 0.12
CA PHE A 264 7.66 -28.94 -0.86
C PHE A 264 7.34 -29.50 -2.24
N LYS A 265 6.62 -30.62 -2.33
CA LYS A 265 6.13 -31.13 -3.63
C LYS A 265 5.11 -30.19 -4.26
N ASP A 266 4.18 -29.68 -3.47
CA ASP A 266 3.15 -28.75 -3.94
C ASP A 266 3.80 -27.43 -4.39
N GLU A 267 4.81 -26.93 -3.68
CA GLU A 267 5.61 -25.76 -4.07
C GLU A 267 6.34 -25.97 -5.41
N GLU A 268 6.98 -27.13 -5.60
CA GLU A 268 7.63 -27.49 -6.87
C GLU A 268 6.63 -27.51 -8.04
N ILE A 269 5.46 -28.13 -7.82
CA ILE A 269 4.38 -28.18 -8.82
C ILE A 269 3.89 -26.76 -9.14
N MET A 270 3.63 -25.94 -8.13
CA MET A 270 3.21 -24.54 -8.32
C MET A 270 4.23 -23.76 -9.14
N GLY A 271 5.53 -23.90 -8.83
CA GLY A 271 6.60 -23.27 -9.61
C GLY A 271 6.59 -23.71 -11.08
N THR A 272 6.37 -25.00 -11.36
CA THR A 272 6.24 -25.48 -12.75
C THR A 272 4.99 -24.96 -13.46
N MET A 273 3.86 -24.85 -12.75
CA MET A 273 2.61 -24.32 -13.30
C MET A 273 2.73 -22.83 -13.64
N ASP A 274 3.36 -22.04 -12.76
CA ASP A 274 3.62 -20.61 -12.99
C ASP A 274 4.56 -20.41 -14.19
N TYR A 275 5.59 -21.25 -14.32
CA TYR A 275 6.46 -21.24 -15.49
C TYR A 275 5.68 -21.53 -16.78
N VAL A 276 4.89 -22.61 -16.82
CA VAL A 276 4.06 -22.94 -18.00
C VAL A 276 3.07 -21.81 -18.30
N ALA A 277 2.40 -21.26 -17.29
CA ALA A 277 1.49 -20.13 -17.43
C ALA A 277 2.18 -18.90 -18.04
N SER A 278 3.42 -18.63 -17.66
CA SER A 278 4.21 -17.53 -18.23
C SER A 278 4.51 -17.75 -19.72
N THR A 279 4.76 -18.98 -20.16
CA THR A 279 5.05 -19.31 -21.57
C THR A 279 3.85 -19.22 -22.49
N ILE A 280 2.63 -19.43 -21.97
CA ILE A 280 1.37 -19.32 -22.76
C ILE A 280 0.76 -17.92 -22.71
N ASN A 281 1.48 -16.92 -22.18
CA ASN A 281 1.01 -15.55 -22.10
C ASN A 281 0.81 -14.95 -23.50
N THR A 282 -0.40 -14.45 -23.79
CA THR A 282 -0.77 -13.84 -25.08
C THR A 282 -0.36 -12.36 -25.19
N THR A 283 0.25 -11.79 -24.14
CA THR A 283 0.66 -10.38 -24.11
C THR A 283 1.71 -10.05 -25.18
N PRO A 284 2.80 -10.82 -25.36
CA PRO A 284 3.78 -10.56 -26.41
C PRO A 284 3.16 -10.59 -27.82
N LEU A 285 2.28 -11.57 -28.07
CA LEU A 285 1.52 -11.65 -29.32
C LEU A 285 0.61 -10.43 -29.51
N SER A 286 -0.06 -9.98 -28.46
CA SER A 286 -0.93 -8.80 -28.51
C SER A 286 -0.13 -7.53 -28.80
N VAL A 287 1.06 -7.38 -28.22
CA VAL A 287 1.96 -6.25 -28.49
C VAL A 287 2.43 -6.27 -29.95
N LEU A 288 2.84 -7.44 -30.47
CA LEU A 288 3.28 -7.59 -31.85
C LEU A 288 2.13 -7.30 -32.85
N CYS A 289 0.94 -7.85 -32.60
CA CYS A 289 -0.26 -7.56 -33.37
C CYS A 289 -0.61 -6.06 -33.38
N GLY A 290 -0.39 -5.35 -32.26
CA GLY A 290 -0.59 -3.90 -32.17
C GLY A 290 0.39 -3.13 -33.04
N LYS A 291 1.68 -3.44 -32.89
CA LYS A 291 2.75 -2.86 -33.73
C LYS A 291 2.49 -3.09 -35.22
N ALA A 292 2.17 -4.32 -35.62
CA ALA A 292 1.86 -4.63 -37.02
C ALA A 292 0.63 -3.85 -37.53
N THR A 293 -0.38 -3.62 -36.69
CA THR A 293 -1.55 -2.82 -37.10
C THR A 293 -1.19 -1.34 -37.27
N ASP A 294 -0.39 -0.79 -36.38
CA ASP A 294 0.07 0.60 -36.47
C ASP A 294 1.02 0.80 -37.66
N GLU A 295 1.86 -0.18 -37.98
CA GLU A 295 2.74 -0.18 -39.15
C GLU A 295 1.98 -0.37 -40.47
N LEU A 296 0.95 -1.21 -40.51
CA LEU A 296 0.15 -1.47 -41.72
C LEU A 296 -0.89 -0.38 -41.97
N VAL A 297 -1.59 0.09 -40.92
CA VAL A 297 -2.53 1.22 -40.98
C VAL A 297 -1.76 2.53 -40.82
N THR A 298 -0.87 2.75 -41.80
CA THR A 298 -0.10 3.98 -41.98
C THR A 298 -1.00 5.21 -42.05
N GLU A 299 -0.49 6.37 -41.62
CA GLU A 299 -1.17 7.65 -41.84
C GLU A 299 -1.45 7.87 -43.33
N ASP A 300 -0.54 7.44 -44.19
CA ASP A 300 -0.72 7.43 -45.65
C ASP A 300 -1.95 6.63 -46.11
N PHE A 301 -2.28 5.49 -45.47
CA PHE A 301 -3.51 4.75 -45.80
C PHE A 301 -4.76 5.54 -45.38
N ARG A 302 -4.73 6.19 -44.21
CA ARG A 302 -5.83 7.06 -43.76
C ARG A 302 -6.01 8.25 -44.71
N ASN A 303 -4.92 8.87 -45.15
CA ASN A 303 -4.93 9.98 -46.08
C ASN A 303 -5.49 9.58 -47.45
N ASN A 304 -5.05 8.42 -47.98
CA ASN A 304 -5.61 7.88 -49.23
C ASN A 304 -7.09 7.55 -49.09
N PHE A 305 -7.52 6.95 -47.98
CA PHE A 305 -8.93 6.68 -47.72
C PHE A 305 -9.79 7.96 -47.72
N ILE A 306 -9.33 9.02 -47.05
CA ILE A 306 -10.03 10.31 -47.05
C ILE A 306 -10.09 10.90 -48.47
N LYS A 307 -9.01 10.78 -49.24
CA LYS A 307 -8.97 11.19 -50.64
C LYS A 307 -10.01 10.43 -51.48
N GLU A 308 -10.08 9.11 -51.36
CA GLU A 308 -11.06 8.29 -52.09
C GLU A 308 -12.51 8.61 -51.67
N LEU A 309 -12.78 8.85 -50.38
CA LEU A 309 -14.10 9.31 -49.92
C LEU A 309 -14.50 10.65 -50.54
N LYS A 310 -13.55 11.57 -50.65
CA LYS A 310 -13.78 12.87 -51.28
C LYS A 310 -14.05 12.74 -52.77
N GLU A 311 -13.29 11.89 -53.46
CA GLU A 311 -13.52 11.61 -54.87
C GLU A 311 -14.91 11.00 -55.11
N LEU A 312 -15.37 10.09 -54.23
CA LEU A 312 -16.74 9.53 -54.26
C LEU A 312 -17.84 10.51 -53.78
N GLU A 313 -17.55 11.79 -53.60
CA GLU A 313 -18.49 12.83 -53.14
C GLU A 313 -19.09 12.57 -51.75
N LYS A 314 -18.43 11.76 -50.91
CA LYS A 314 -18.85 11.42 -49.54
C LYS A 314 -17.94 12.03 -48.45
N GLU A 315 -17.30 13.17 -48.73
CA GLU A 315 -16.41 13.89 -47.78
C GLU A 315 -17.11 14.28 -46.46
N HIS A 316 -18.44 14.44 -46.49
CA HIS A 316 -19.24 14.79 -45.31
C HIS A 316 -19.35 13.65 -44.28
N LEU A 317 -18.93 12.42 -44.60
CA LEU A 317 -18.97 11.28 -43.69
C LEU A 317 -17.72 11.28 -42.79
N PRO A 318 -17.84 11.53 -41.47
CA PRO A 318 -16.69 11.60 -40.57
C PRO A 318 -16.26 10.20 -40.12
N VAL A 319 -15.82 9.37 -41.08
CA VAL A 319 -15.37 8.00 -40.84
C VAL A 319 -13.93 8.00 -40.34
N GLU A 320 -13.74 7.43 -39.16
CA GLU A 320 -12.44 7.27 -38.53
C GLU A 320 -12.00 5.79 -38.58
N ILE A 321 -10.71 5.60 -38.81
CA ILE A 321 -10.02 4.32 -38.66
C ILE A 321 -9.11 4.45 -37.42
N PRO A 322 -9.66 4.25 -36.20
CA PRO A 322 -8.89 4.34 -34.97
C PRO A 322 -7.74 3.33 -34.98
N LYS A 323 -6.70 3.64 -34.20
CA LYS A 323 -5.63 2.68 -33.92
C LYS A 323 -6.25 1.41 -33.32
N GLY A 324 -5.83 0.26 -33.82
CA GLY A 324 -6.41 -1.02 -33.44
C GLY A 324 -6.22 -1.28 -31.94
N SER A 325 -7.32 -1.55 -31.23
CA SER A 325 -7.22 -2.08 -29.86
C SER A 325 -7.01 -3.58 -29.92
N VAL A 326 -5.85 -4.04 -29.43
CA VAL A 326 -5.48 -5.45 -29.45
C VAL A 326 -5.78 -6.09 -28.10
N ARG A 327 -6.54 -7.18 -28.09
CA ARG A 327 -6.80 -7.94 -26.88
C ARG A 327 -6.67 -9.44 -27.16
N LYS A 328 -5.80 -10.12 -26.41
CA LYS A 328 -5.54 -11.57 -26.52
C LYS A 328 -5.16 -12.00 -27.95
N GLY A 329 -4.27 -11.26 -28.60
CA GLY A 329 -3.80 -11.54 -29.97
C GLY A 329 -4.84 -11.36 -31.08
N LYS A 330 -6.01 -10.80 -30.76
CA LYS A 330 -7.04 -10.47 -31.75
C LYS A 330 -7.02 -8.98 -32.03
N ASN A 331 -6.68 -8.63 -33.28
CA ASN A 331 -6.84 -7.27 -33.80
C ASN A 331 -8.30 -7.07 -34.20
N LYS A 332 -8.90 -5.99 -33.70
CA LYS A 332 -10.17 -5.48 -34.20
C LYS A 332 -9.93 -4.08 -34.77
N THR A 333 -9.45 -4.00 -36.00
CA THR A 333 -9.49 -2.74 -36.74
C THR A 333 -10.96 -2.47 -37.04
N ARG A 334 -11.59 -1.62 -36.22
CA ARG A 334 -12.98 -1.21 -36.42
C ARG A 334 -12.99 0.09 -37.20
N LYS A 335 -13.97 0.22 -38.08
CA LYS A 335 -14.33 1.49 -38.73
C LYS A 335 -15.42 2.10 -37.87
N GLN A 336 -15.29 3.38 -37.50
CA GLN A 336 -16.25 4.02 -36.61
C GLN A 336 -16.56 5.44 -37.09
N ILE A 337 -17.71 5.96 -36.66
CA ILE A 337 -18.03 7.39 -36.74
C ILE A 337 -18.26 7.86 -35.31
N LYS A 338 -17.43 8.79 -34.82
CA LYS A 338 -17.54 9.35 -33.46
C LYS A 338 -17.69 8.28 -32.36
N GLY A 339 -17.00 7.15 -32.48
CA GLY A 339 -17.06 6.04 -31.50
C GLY A 339 -18.21 5.03 -31.68
N HIS A 340 -19.06 5.18 -32.69
CA HIS A 340 -20.16 4.25 -33.00
C HIS A 340 -19.85 3.38 -34.23
N GLU A 341 -20.46 2.19 -34.28
CA GLU A 341 -20.35 1.30 -35.45
C GLU A 341 -21.02 1.91 -36.68
N LEU A 342 -20.37 1.80 -37.84
CA LEU A 342 -20.88 2.38 -39.10
C LEU A 342 -22.32 1.96 -39.42
N LYS A 343 -22.67 0.69 -39.13
CA LYS A 343 -24.00 0.13 -39.40
C LYS A 343 -25.13 0.81 -38.63
N ALA A 344 -24.82 1.43 -37.50
CA ALA A 344 -25.82 2.09 -36.66
C ALA A 344 -26.16 3.50 -37.12
N ILE A 345 -25.32 4.11 -37.97
CA ILE A 345 -25.40 5.52 -38.36
C ILE A 345 -25.60 5.68 -39.87
N LEU A 346 -24.86 4.92 -40.67
CA LEU A 346 -24.86 5.06 -42.12
C LEU A 346 -25.98 4.26 -42.77
N SER A 347 -26.59 4.83 -43.81
CA SER A 347 -27.45 4.11 -44.75
C SER A 347 -26.69 3.00 -45.48
N GLU A 348 -27.40 2.04 -46.07
CA GLU A 348 -26.77 0.95 -46.84
C GLU A 348 -25.88 1.48 -47.97
N GLY A 349 -26.35 2.51 -48.70
CA GLY A 349 -25.58 3.14 -49.78
C GLY A 349 -24.31 3.82 -49.28
N GLU A 350 -24.37 4.53 -48.15
CA GLU A 350 -23.18 5.15 -47.53
C GLU A 350 -22.19 4.10 -47.01
N GLN A 351 -22.68 3.01 -46.42
CA GLN A 351 -21.82 1.90 -45.98
C GLN A 351 -21.06 1.30 -47.18
N LYS A 352 -21.72 1.14 -48.32
CA LYS A 352 -21.10 0.64 -49.55
C LYS A 352 -20.10 1.65 -50.12
N ALA A 353 -20.42 2.94 -50.16
CA ALA A 353 -19.49 3.97 -50.60
C ALA A 353 -18.21 4.01 -49.72
N VAL A 354 -18.36 3.89 -48.40
CA VAL A 354 -17.22 3.80 -47.47
C VAL A 354 -16.41 2.52 -47.68
N ALA A 355 -17.07 1.39 -47.93
CA ALA A 355 -16.39 0.13 -48.23
C ALA A 355 -15.59 0.22 -49.54
N LEU A 356 -16.16 0.83 -50.59
CA LEU A 356 -15.50 1.06 -51.87
C LEU A 356 -14.30 2.00 -51.72
N ALA A 357 -14.44 3.12 -51.01
CA ALA A 357 -13.32 4.03 -50.76
C ALA A 357 -12.15 3.33 -50.06
N LEU A 358 -12.43 2.46 -49.08
CA LEU A 358 -11.38 1.70 -48.39
C LEU A 358 -10.69 0.70 -49.31
N PHE A 359 -11.48 0.00 -50.12
CA PHE A 359 -10.96 -0.96 -51.08
C PHE A 359 -10.09 -0.27 -52.14
N LEU A 360 -10.53 0.88 -52.66
CA LEU A 360 -9.75 1.70 -53.60
C LEU A 360 -8.47 2.24 -52.96
N ALA A 361 -8.52 2.68 -51.70
CA ALA A 361 -7.34 3.12 -50.97
C ALA A 361 -6.32 1.99 -50.73
N GLU A 362 -6.80 0.78 -50.46
CA GLU A 362 -5.95 -0.41 -50.33
C GLU A 362 -5.27 -0.76 -51.65
N ILE A 363 -6.05 -0.80 -52.74
CA ILE A 363 -5.56 -1.04 -54.09
C ILE A 363 -4.52 0.01 -54.52
N SER A 364 -4.72 1.28 -54.16
CA SER A 364 -3.76 2.36 -54.49
C SER A 364 -2.38 2.14 -53.88
N LYS A 365 -2.29 1.35 -52.80
CA LYS A 365 -1.07 1.04 -52.08
C LYS A 365 -0.46 -0.31 -52.42
N ASP A 366 -1.19 -1.16 -53.13
CA ASP A 366 -0.66 -2.44 -53.57
C ASP A 366 0.42 -2.19 -54.63
N ALA A 367 1.66 -2.48 -54.26
CA ALA A 367 2.80 -2.41 -55.16
C ALA A 367 2.73 -3.46 -56.28
N ASN A 368 1.88 -4.48 -56.12
CA ASN A 368 1.67 -5.50 -57.13
C ASN A 368 0.56 -5.07 -58.12
N SER A 369 0.82 -5.22 -59.41
CA SER A 369 -0.17 -5.05 -60.48
C SER A 369 -1.11 -6.26 -60.60
N SER A 370 -1.59 -6.79 -59.48
CA SER A 370 -2.51 -7.93 -59.45
C SER A 370 -3.82 -7.58 -60.17
N PRO A 371 -4.44 -8.54 -60.89
CA PRO A 371 -5.73 -8.31 -61.54
C PRO A 371 -6.82 -7.93 -60.53
N LEU A 372 -7.60 -6.90 -60.86
CA LEU A 372 -8.76 -6.46 -60.10
C LEU A 372 -10.02 -7.10 -60.70
N ILE A 373 -10.74 -7.89 -59.91
CA ILE A 373 -12.01 -8.52 -60.33
C ILE A 373 -13.15 -7.97 -59.47
N LEU A 374 -14.17 -7.40 -60.10
CA LEU A 374 -15.34 -6.83 -59.44
C LEU A 374 -16.60 -7.52 -59.92
N ASP A 375 -17.37 -8.09 -58.99
CA ASP A 375 -18.70 -8.64 -59.26
C ASP A 375 -19.77 -7.68 -58.74
N ASP A 376 -20.42 -7.01 -59.69
CA ASP A 376 -21.48 -6.02 -59.52
C ASP A 376 -21.23 -4.98 -58.41
N PRO A 377 -20.22 -4.09 -58.60
CA PRO A 377 -19.74 -3.19 -57.53
C PRO A 377 -20.71 -2.04 -57.19
N VAL A 378 -21.86 -1.94 -57.85
CA VAL A 378 -22.74 -0.75 -57.83
C VAL A 378 -24.13 -0.98 -57.24
N ASN A 379 -24.31 -2.02 -56.44
CA ASN A 379 -25.62 -2.30 -55.84
C ASN A 379 -26.00 -1.26 -54.76
N SER A 380 -27.20 -0.69 -54.82
CA SER A 380 -27.71 0.36 -53.90
C SER A 380 -26.87 1.65 -53.85
N LEU A 381 -26.16 2.00 -54.92
CA LEU A 381 -25.46 3.28 -55.07
C LEU A 381 -26.30 4.28 -55.89
N ASP A 382 -26.14 5.57 -55.61
CA ASP A 382 -26.72 6.64 -56.42
C ASP A 382 -25.96 6.78 -57.76
N HIS A 383 -26.61 7.38 -58.76
CA HIS A 383 -26.05 7.49 -60.12
C HIS A 383 -24.77 8.34 -60.18
N GLN A 384 -24.58 9.29 -59.26
CA GLN A 384 -23.38 10.13 -59.19
C GLN A 384 -22.17 9.31 -58.74
N VAL A 385 -22.33 8.55 -57.66
CA VAL A 385 -21.30 7.64 -57.15
C VAL A 385 -20.98 6.55 -58.19
N ILE A 386 -21.98 6.05 -58.91
CA ILE A 386 -21.77 5.08 -60.00
C ILE A 386 -20.88 5.65 -61.10
N ASP A 387 -21.13 6.88 -61.54
CA ASP A 387 -20.36 7.52 -62.61
C ASP A 387 -18.92 7.81 -62.18
N VAL A 388 -18.74 8.33 -60.96
CA VAL A 388 -17.41 8.56 -60.37
C VAL A 388 -16.64 7.24 -60.24
N LEU A 389 -17.29 6.18 -59.74
CA LEU A 389 -16.67 4.87 -59.61
C LEU A 389 -16.25 4.31 -60.98
N ALA A 390 -17.10 4.45 -62.01
CA ALA A 390 -16.76 4.03 -63.36
C ALA A 390 -15.51 4.76 -63.88
N LYS A 391 -15.44 6.09 -63.71
CA LYS A 391 -14.26 6.88 -64.06
C LYS A 391 -13.00 6.38 -63.36
N LYS A 392 -13.09 6.14 -62.05
CA LYS A 392 -11.96 5.68 -61.22
C LYS A 392 -11.48 4.29 -61.63
N LEU A 393 -12.38 3.37 -61.92
CA LEU A 393 -12.02 2.02 -62.36
C LEU A 393 -11.36 2.03 -63.73
N ILE A 394 -11.78 2.90 -64.64
CA ILE A 394 -11.08 3.12 -65.91
C ILE A 394 -9.67 3.66 -65.64
N GLN A 395 -9.49 4.65 -64.76
CA GLN A 395 -8.15 5.13 -64.40
C GLN A 395 -7.26 4.01 -63.84
N ILE A 396 -7.79 3.20 -62.91
CA ILE A 396 -7.08 2.05 -62.33
C ILE A 396 -6.70 1.02 -63.40
N SER A 397 -7.52 0.86 -64.44
CA SER A 397 -7.25 -0.08 -65.53
C SER A 397 -6.02 0.28 -66.38
N SER A 398 -5.46 1.48 -66.23
CA SER A 398 -4.16 1.85 -66.81
C SER A 398 -2.97 1.20 -66.10
N GLU A 399 -3.12 0.83 -64.82
CA GLU A 399 -2.03 0.31 -63.99
C GLU A 399 -2.11 -1.21 -63.79
N ARG A 400 -3.32 -1.77 -63.89
CA ARG A 400 -3.58 -3.20 -63.65
C ARG A 400 -4.77 -3.71 -64.47
N GLN A 401 -4.74 -5.00 -64.81
CA GLN A 401 -5.88 -5.64 -65.49
C GLN A 401 -7.13 -5.55 -64.61
N THR A 402 -8.22 -5.00 -65.15
CA THR A 402 -9.48 -4.83 -64.41
C THR A 402 -10.61 -5.56 -65.14
N ILE A 403 -11.28 -6.48 -64.45
CA ILE A 403 -12.39 -7.30 -64.95
C ILE A 403 -13.62 -6.96 -64.13
N ILE A 404 -14.69 -6.52 -64.80
CA ILE A 404 -15.92 -6.06 -64.16
C ILE A 404 -17.09 -6.90 -64.69
N PHE A 405 -17.76 -7.59 -63.80
CA PHE A 405 -19.08 -8.17 -64.03
C PHE A 405 -20.12 -7.19 -63.51
N THR A 406 -21.15 -6.91 -64.28
CA THR A 406 -22.26 -6.09 -63.81
C THR A 406 -23.53 -6.42 -64.56
N HIS A 407 -24.65 -6.35 -63.85
CA HIS A 407 -25.98 -6.36 -64.45
C HIS A 407 -26.57 -4.95 -64.57
N ASN A 408 -25.89 -3.94 -64.01
CA ASN A 408 -26.31 -2.56 -64.00
C ASN A 408 -25.93 -1.85 -65.31
N LYS A 409 -26.94 -1.51 -66.10
CA LYS A 409 -26.74 -0.87 -67.42
C LYS A 409 -26.21 0.56 -67.32
N LEU A 410 -26.65 1.35 -66.34
CA LEU A 410 -26.14 2.71 -66.10
C LEU A 410 -24.62 2.66 -65.86
N PHE A 411 -24.17 1.75 -65.00
CA PHE A 411 -22.75 1.59 -64.71
C PHE A 411 -21.96 1.12 -65.93
N TYR A 412 -22.51 0.15 -66.69
CA TYR A 412 -21.92 -0.25 -67.97
C TYR A 412 -21.76 0.93 -68.95
N ASP A 413 -22.79 1.75 -69.09
CA ASP A 413 -22.76 2.90 -70.01
C ASP A 413 -21.79 3.98 -69.53
N SER A 414 -21.69 4.24 -68.22
CA SER A 414 -20.65 5.09 -67.65
C SER A 414 -19.25 4.54 -67.92
N LEU A 415 -19.00 3.23 -67.77
CA LEU A 415 -17.71 2.62 -68.10
C LEU A 415 -17.34 2.80 -69.57
N VAL A 416 -18.30 2.59 -70.49
CA VAL A 416 -18.10 2.79 -71.93
C VAL A 416 -17.84 4.27 -72.26
N HIS A 417 -18.56 5.18 -71.60
CA HIS A 417 -18.38 6.62 -71.72
C HIS A 417 -16.96 7.03 -71.33
N TRP A 418 -16.52 6.67 -70.12
CA TRP A 418 -15.19 7.02 -69.62
C TRP A 418 -14.08 6.32 -70.40
N ALA A 419 -14.26 5.06 -70.80
CA ALA A 419 -13.32 4.38 -71.69
C ALA A 419 -13.14 5.09 -73.04
N SER A 420 -14.16 5.82 -73.52
CA SER A 420 -14.10 6.54 -74.79
C SER A 420 -13.58 7.98 -74.63
N ASN A 421 -13.90 8.63 -73.51
CA ASN A 421 -13.73 10.07 -73.34
C ASN A 421 -12.64 10.48 -72.35
N LEU A 422 -12.11 9.55 -71.55
CA LEU A 422 -11.09 9.88 -70.56
C LEU A 422 -9.76 10.26 -71.23
N LYS A 423 -9.28 11.46 -70.90
CA LYS A 423 -8.02 12.01 -71.41
C LYS A 423 -7.05 12.28 -70.28
N ASN A 424 -5.75 12.17 -70.57
CA ASN A 424 -4.69 12.60 -69.66
C ASN A 424 -4.51 14.13 -69.68
N GLU A 425 -3.60 14.63 -68.86
CA GLU A 425 -3.25 16.07 -68.77
C GLU A 425 -2.78 16.67 -70.11
N GLN A 426 -2.25 15.83 -71.00
CA GLN A 426 -1.82 16.21 -72.36
C GLN A 426 -2.95 16.11 -73.40
N ASN A 427 -4.20 15.96 -72.95
CA ASN A 427 -5.40 15.86 -73.80
C ASN A 427 -5.39 14.65 -74.77
N GLN A 428 -4.61 13.61 -74.46
CA GLN A 428 -4.55 12.35 -75.20
C GLN A 428 -5.50 11.33 -74.57
N ARG A 429 -6.14 10.50 -75.40
CA ARG A 429 -7.02 9.43 -74.92
C ARG A 429 -6.20 8.38 -74.18
N THR A 430 -6.66 8.02 -73.00
CA THR A 430 -5.98 7.04 -72.13
C THR A 430 -6.49 5.62 -72.36
N HIS A 431 -7.72 5.48 -72.85
CA HIS A 431 -8.39 4.22 -73.09
C HIS A 431 -9.18 4.31 -74.41
N HIS A 432 -9.56 3.15 -74.94
CA HIS A 432 -10.54 3.08 -76.02
C HIS A 432 -11.30 1.75 -75.97
N LEU A 433 -12.55 1.75 -76.43
CA LEU A 433 -13.28 0.52 -76.67
C LEU A 433 -12.71 -0.20 -77.89
N CYS A 434 -12.08 -1.35 -77.67
CA CYS A 434 -11.45 -2.11 -78.74
C CYS A 434 -12.48 -2.97 -79.47
N LYS A 435 -12.56 -2.83 -80.79
CA LYS A 435 -13.41 -3.67 -81.66
C LYS A 435 -12.71 -4.96 -82.08
N ASN A 436 -11.39 -5.03 -81.97
CA ASN A 436 -10.59 -6.17 -82.39
C ASN A 436 -10.24 -7.06 -81.20
N TYR A 437 -10.99 -8.15 -81.04
CA TYR A 437 -10.81 -9.10 -79.94
C TYR A 437 -9.70 -10.14 -80.21
N ASN A 438 -9.32 -10.34 -81.49
CA ASN A 438 -8.43 -11.42 -81.94
C ASN A 438 -7.16 -10.94 -82.69
N GLY A 439 -6.79 -9.66 -82.64
CA GLY A 439 -5.60 -9.15 -83.36
C GLY A 439 -5.34 -7.64 -83.25
N GLY A 440 -4.07 -7.23 -83.47
CA GLY A 440 -3.45 -5.94 -83.12
C GLY A 440 -4.27 -4.69 -83.42
N CYS A 441 -4.74 -4.03 -82.35
CA CYS A 441 -5.25 -2.67 -82.41
C CYS A 441 -4.08 -1.71 -82.10
N ASN A 442 -3.84 -0.75 -83.00
CA ASN A 442 -2.75 0.23 -82.87
C ASN A 442 -3.21 1.56 -82.25
N ALA A 443 -4.42 1.60 -81.67
CA ALA A 443 -4.91 2.81 -81.04
C ALA A 443 -4.19 3.04 -79.70
N ASN A 444 -3.79 4.28 -79.45
CA ASN A 444 -3.13 4.66 -78.20
C ASN A 444 -4.06 4.48 -76.99
N GLY A 445 -3.46 4.08 -75.86
CA GLY A 445 -4.16 3.87 -74.59
C GLY A 445 -4.60 2.42 -74.36
N SER A 446 -5.04 2.14 -73.14
CA SER A 446 -5.45 0.81 -72.72
C SER A 446 -6.71 0.32 -73.44
N HIS A 447 -6.70 -0.95 -73.85
CA HIS A 447 -7.81 -1.58 -74.54
C HIS A 447 -8.92 -1.98 -73.56
N VAL A 448 -10.13 -1.47 -73.78
CA VAL A 448 -11.33 -1.88 -73.04
C VAL A 448 -12.16 -2.80 -73.92
N TYR A 449 -12.35 -4.03 -73.44
CA TYR A 449 -13.16 -5.05 -74.11
C TYR A 449 -14.51 -5.18 -73.41
N SER A 450 -15.57 -5.31 -74.20
CA SER A 450 -16.93 -5.42 -73.67
C SER A 450 -17.54 -6.75 -74.09
N PHE A 451 -18.16 -7.44 -73.14
CA PHE A 451 -18.79 -8.72 -73.38
C PHE A 451 -20.24 -8.71 -72.89
N LYS A 452 -21.06 -9.54 -73.51
CA LYS A 452 -22.44 -9.83 -73.12
C LYS A 452 -22.56 -11.33 -72.94
N ILE A 453 -23.34 -11.73 -71.93
CA ILE A 453 -23.69 -13.13 -71.71
C ILE A 453 -25.06 -13.36 -72.32
N GLU A 454 -25.14 -14.26 -73.31
CA GLU A 454 -26.39 -14.67 -73.95
C GLU A 454 -26.85 -16.05 -73.47
N ARG A 455 -28.17 -16.26 -73.59
CA ARG A 455 -28.77 -17.59 -73.39
C ARG A 455 -28.52 -18.44 -74.62
N ILE A 456 -28.06 -19.68 -74.40
CA ILE A 456 -27.90 -20.69 -75.45
C ILE A 456 -29.25 -21.38 -75.69
N SER A 457 -30.00 -21.64 -74.62
CA SER A 457 -31.33 -22.24 -74.68
C SER A 457 -32.20 -21.76 -73.49
N LEU A 458 -33.43 -22.26 -73.37
CA LEU A 458 -34.31 -21.99 -72.22
C LEU A 458 -33.72 -22.47 -70.88
N LEU A 459 -32.83 -23.46 -70.92
CA LEU A 459 -32.24 -24.12 -69.74
C LEU A 459 -30.74 -23.81 -69.58
N GLU A 460 -30.11 -23.17 -70.56
CA GLU A 460 -28.66 -22.98 -70.60
C GLU A 460 -28.30 -21.52 -70.90
N THR A 461 -27.53 -20.93 -69.99
CA THR A 461 -27.00 -19.57 -70.09
C THR A 461 -25.48 -19.61 -69.94
N GLY A 462 -24.75 -18.82 -70.73
CA GLY A 462 -23.28 -18.79 -70.58
C GLY A 462 -22.49 -18.49 -71.84
N LYS A 463 -23.14 -18.28 -72.99
CA LYS A 463 -22.42 -17.89 -74.20
C LYS A 463 -21.92 -16.46 -74.06
N VAL A 464 -20.61 -16.31 -73.92
CA VAL A 464 -19.96 -14.99 -73.92
C VAL A 464 -19.79 -14.53 -75.36
N ILE A 465 -20.35 -13.37 -75.68
CA ILE A 465 -20.24 -12.74 -76.99
C ILE A 465 -19.61 -11.36 -76.79
N SER A 466 -18.75 -10.96 -77.72
CA SER A 466 -18.25 -9.59 -77.75
C SER A 466 -19.42 -8.63 -77.95
N LYS A 467 -19.58 -7.72 -76.99
CA LYS A 467 -20.49 -6.59 -77.08
C LYS A 467 -19.73 -5.50 -77.81
N SER A 468 -19.52 -5.69 -79.12
CA SER A 468 -19.19 -4.59 -80.03
C SER A 468 -20.19 -3.46 -79.81
N GLN A 469 -19.80 -2.20 -80.00
CA GLN A 469 -20.71 -1.07 -79.83
C GLN A 469 -21.94 -1.25 -80.74
N GLU A 470 -22.98 -1.88 -80.18
CA GLU A 470 -24.25 -2.17 -80.79
C GLU A 470 -24.82 -0.82 -81.24
N SER A 471 -24.94 -0.66 -82.55
CA SER A 471 -25.40 0.55 -83.24
C SER A 471 -26.26 0.14 -84.42
N SER A 472 -27.07 1.07 -84.93
CA SER A 472 -27.90 0.80 -86.11
C SER A 472 -27.03 0.29 -87.28
N LYS A 473 -25.90 0.94 -87.52
CA LYS A 473 -24.91 0.54 -88.53
C LYS A 473 -24.31 -0.84 -88.29
N PHE A 474 -23.98 -1.19 -87.03
CA PHE A 474 -23.40 -2.50 -86.72
C PHE A 474 -24.35 -3.65 -87.04
N TYR A 475 -25.63 -3.55 -86.67
CA TYR A 475 -26.59 -4.60 -86.99
C TYR A 475 -26.87 -4.67 -88.49
N LEU A 476 -26.91 -3.54 -89.20
CA LEU A 476 -27.01 -3.55 -90.67
C LEU A 476 -25.86 -4.33 -91.31
N GLU A 477 -24.60 -4.05 -90.93
CA GLU A 477 -23.43 -4.77 -91.45
C GLU A 477 -23.45 -6.27 -91.09
N LYS A 478 -23.93 -6.62 -89.88
CA LYS A 478 -24.09 -8.01 -89.45
C LYS A 478 -25.14 -8.73 -90.29
N ILE A 479 -26.32 -8.13 -90.47
CA ILE A 479 -27.42 -8.69 -91.26
C ILE A 479 -26.97 -8.91 -92.70
N GLU A 480 -26.28 -7.95 -93.31
CA GLU A 480 -25.75 -8.09 -94.67
C GLU A 480 -24.78 -9.26 -94.81
N LYS A 481 -23.92 -9.47 -93.81
CA LYS A 481 -23.00 -10.60 -93.78
C LYS A 481 -23.71 -11.93 -93.57
N ASP A 482 -24.69 -11.97 -92.67
CA ASP A 482 -25.45 -13.18 -92.37
C ASP A 482 -26.34 -13.59 -93.56
N LEU A 483 -26.91 -12.61 -94.29
CA LEU A 483 -27.67 -12.85 -95.52
C LEU A 483 -26.83 -13.43 -96.68
N GLN A 484 -25.50 -13.28 -96.64
CA GLN A 484 -24.58 -13.87 -97.62
C GLN A 484 -24.21 -15.34 -97.29
N GLY A 485 -24.54 -15.83 -96.09
CA GLY A 485 -24.27 -17.19 -95.64
C GLY A 485 -25.54 -17.97 -95.27
N ASP A 486 -25.38 -19.06 -94.51
CA ASP A 486 -26.52 -19.77 -93.93
C ASP A 486 -27.12 -18.95 -92.78
N TYR A 487 -28.35 -18.48 -92.95
CA TYR A 487 -29.07 -17.70 -91.95
C TYR A 487 -30.38 -18.35 -91.52
N THR A 488 -30.83 -17.99 -90.32
CA THR A 488 -32.21 -18.28 -89.88
C THR A 488 -33.04 -16.99 -89.98
N PRO A 489 -34.23 -17.00 -90.61
CA PRO A 489 -35.09 -15.82 -90.70
C PRO A 489 -35.41 -15.18 -89.34
N SER A 490 -35.45 -15.99 -88.29
CA SER A 490 -35.65 -15.53 -86.90
C SER A 490 -34.48 -14.70 -86.37
N SER A 491 -33.23 -15.11 -86.66
CA SER A 491 -32.04 -14.32 -86.29
C SER A 491 -32.03 -12.98 -87.02
N ILE A 492 -32.29 -12.96 -88.33
CA ILE A 492 -32.33 -11.74 -89.14
C ILE A 492 -33.44 -10.79 -88.64
N ALA A 493 -34.63 -11.33 -88.32
CA ALA A 493 -35.71 -10.52 -87.80
C ALA A 493 -35.41 -9.93 -86.41
N SER A 494 -34.72 -10.69 -85.55
CA SER A 494 -34.26 -10.21 -84.24
C SER A 494 -33.19 -9.11 -84.37
N ASP A 495 -32.25 -9.26 -85.30
CA ASP A 495 -31.23 -8.27 -85.57
C ASP A 495 -31.81 -7.00 -86.21
N LEU A 496 -32.82 -7.11 -87.09
CA LEU A 496 -33.54 -5.96 -87.68
C LEU A 496 -34.35 -5.19 -86.63
N LYS A 497 -35.00 -5.89 -85.69
CA LYS A 497 -35.64 -5.24 -84.54
C LYS A 497 -34.63 -4.45 -83.71
N SER A 498 -33.49 -5.09 -83.41
CA SER A 498 -32.41 -4.42 -82.70
C SER A 498 -31.93 -3.18 -83.48
N THR A 499 -31.83 -3.27 -84.81
CA THR A 499 -31.48 -2.14 -85.69
C THR A 499 -32.49 -0.99 -85.57
N ILE A 500 -33.79 -1.28 -85.55
CA ILE A 500 -34.86 -0.27 -85.40
C ILE A 500 -34.77 0.40 -84.03
N GLU A 501 -34.57 -0.35 -82.94
CA GLU A 501 -34.38 0.23 -81.60
C GLU A 501 -33.19 1.19 -81.57
N TYR A 502 -32.06 0.77 -82.14
CA TYR A 502 -30.87 1.62 -82.23
C TYR A 502 -31.06 2.82 -83.14
N TYR A 503 -31.78 2.67 -84.25
CA TYR A 503 -32.08 3.80 -85.14
C TYR A 503 -32.91 4.86 -84.42
N ILE A 504 -33.91 4.45 -83.64
CA ILE A 504 -34.71 5.39 -82.84
C ILE A 504 -33.83 6.04 -81.77
N ASP A 505 -33.03 5.26 -81.04
CA ASP A 505 -32.14 5.81 -80.00
C ASP A 505 -31.10 6.80 -80.58
N GLU A 506 -30.48 6.49 -81.73
CA GLU A 506 -29.42 7.30 -82.36
C GLU A 506 -29.96 8.52 -83.11
N LYS A 507 -30.99 8.33 -83.94
CA LYS A 507 -31.49 9.35 -84.87
C LYS A 507 -32.65 10.17 -84.33
N ILE A 508 -33.53 9.56 -83.55
CA ILE A 508 -34.75 10.21 -83.04
C ILE A 508 -34.53 10.75 -81.63
N LEU A 509 -33.87 9.98 -80.76
CA LEU A 509 -33.63 10.36 -79.35
C LEU A 509 -32.22 10.91 -79.12
N ASN A 510 -31.45 11.18 -80.17
CA ASN A 510 -30.11 11.79 -80.11
C ASN A 510 -29.18 11.12 -79.08
N ASN A 511 -29.09 9.79 -79.15
CA ASN A 511 -28.28 8.92 -78.28
C ASN A 511 -28.68 8.89 -76.80
N GLN A 512 -29.92 9.24 -76.45
CA GLN A 512 -30.43 9.15 -75.07
C GLN A 512 -30.80 7.72 -74.61
N ARG A 513 -30.75 6.70 -75.50
CA ARG A 513 -30.89 5.25 -75.22
C ARG A 513 -32.14 4.78 -74.43
N LEU A 514 -33.22 5.56 -74.46
CA LEU A 514 -34.39 5.36 -73.60
C LEU A 514 -35.20 4.07 -73.90
N ILE A 515 -35.08 3.51 -75.10
CA ILE A 515 -35.94 2.39 -75.53
C ILE A 515 -35.41 1.05 -75.01
N LYS A 516 -34.09 0.86 -75.03
CA LYS A 516 -33.46 -0.41 -74.63
C LYS A 516 -33.28 -0.53 -73.10
N ASP A 517 -33.72 0.46 -72.32
CA ASP A 517 -33.52 0.56 -70.86
C ASP A 517 -34.70 0.01 -70.02
N TYR A 518 -35.86 -0.23 -70.61
CA TYR A 518 -37.03 -0.77 -69.91
C TYR A 518 -37.22 -2.25 -70.24
N GLY A 519 -36.84 -3.14 -69.32
CA GLY A 519 -36.85 -4.59 -69.53
C GLY A 519 -38.20 -5.15 -69.99
N ASN A 520 -38.17 -6.05 -70.99
CA ASN A 520 -39.11 -7.09 -71.45
C ASN A 520 -40.64 -6.93 -71.35
N LYS A 521 -41.21 -5.83 -70.86
CA LYS A 521 -42.66 -5.70 -70.58
C LYS A 521 -43.30 -4.42 -71.07
N GLN A 522 -42.58 -3.51 -71.71
CA GLN A 522 -43.20 -2.35 -72.36
C GLN A 522 -42.88 -2.33 -73.85
N SER A 523 -43.93 -2.33 -74.66
CA SER A 523 -43.85 -2.05 -76.09
C SER A 523 -43.37 -0.61 -76.32
N ILE A 524 -42.63 -0.40 -77.40
CA ILE A 524 -42.20 0.94 -77.85
C ILE A 524 -43.43 1.86 -77.89
N LYS A 525 -43.36 3.00 -77.19
CA LYS A 525 -44.45 3.98 -77.12
C LYS A 525 -44.47 4.87 -78.37
N TRP A 526 -44.84 4.29 -79.50
CA TRP A 526 -44.85 4.93 -80.82
C TRP A 526 -45.56 6.30 -80.84
N ASP A 527 -46.71 6.42 -80.16
CA ASP A 527 -47.47 7.68 -80.12
C ASP A 527 -46.75 8.79 -79.34
N GLN A 528 -45.90 8.44 -78.37
CA GLN A 528 -45.06 9.42 -77.67
C GLN A 528 -43.85 9.84 -78.51
N LEU A 529 -43.27 8.91 -79.27
CA LEU A 529 -42.17 9.21 -80.20
C LEU A 529 -42.61 10.22 -81.28
N LYS A 530 -43.85 10.10 -81.80
CA LYS A 530 -44.41 11.08 -82.76
C LYS A 530 -44.44 12.50 -82.22
N LYS A 531 -44.68 12.67 -80.91
CA LYS A 531 -44.69 14.00 -80.27
C LYS A 531 -43.30 14.61 -80.12
N LEU A 532 -42.24 13.80 -80.19
CA LEU A 532 -40.85 14.21 -79.97
C LEU A 532 -40.08 14.49 -81.28
N ASN A 533 -40.53 13.95 -82.42
CA ASN A 533 -39.81 14.02 -83.70
C ASN A 533 -40.65 14.77 -84.77
N PRO A 534 -40.06 15.62 -85.63
CA PRO A 534 -40.80 16.34 -86.67
C PRO A 534 -41.32 15.47 -87.83
N ASP A 535 -40.74 14.28 -88.06
CA ASP A 535 -41.08 13.40 -89.18
C ASP A 535 -41.92 12.20 -88.72
N GLU A 536 -43.24 12.41 -88.62
CA GLU A 536 -44.20 11.37 -88.23
C GLU A 536 -44.24 10.18 -89.22
N MET A 537 -43.95 10.42 -90.50
CA MET A 537 -43.97 9.40 -91.55
C MET A 537 -42.88 8.35 -91.35
N VAL A 538 -41.70 8.77 -90.89
CA VAL A 538 -40.60 7.85 -90.55
C VAL A 538 -40.99 6.96 -89.38
N ILE A 539 -41.65 7.50 -88.35
CA ILE A 539 -42.07 6.74 -87.17
C ILE A 539 -43.15 5.71 -87.52
N ASP A 540 -44.10 6.06 -88.39
CA ASP A 540 -45.14 5.12 -88.84
C ASP A 540 -44.56 3.95 -89.63
N LYS A 541 -43.60 4.21 -90.52
CA LYS A 541 -42.89 3.15 -91.24
C LYS A 541 -42.07 2.25 -90.32
N LEU A 542 -41.36 2.83 -89.34
CA LEU A 542 -40.63 2.05 -88.34
C LEU A 542 -41.56 1.15 -87.52
N LYS A 543 -42.76 1.65 -87.16
CA LYS A 543 -43.79 0.86 -86.47
C LYS A 543 -44.32 -0.28 -87.33
N GLU A 544 -44.61 -0.02 -88.60
CA GLU A 544 -45.07 -1.05 -89.56
C GLU A 544 -44.04 -2.18 -89.69
N TYR A 545 -42.77 -1.83 -89.88
CA TYR A 545 -41.69 -2.81 -89.96
C TYR A 545 -41.47 -3.55 -88.64
N TRP A 546 -41.57 -2.86 -87.49
CA TRP A 546 -41.48 -3.48 -86.17
C TRP A 546 -42.59 -4.53 -85.93
N ASP A 547 -43.83 -4.21 -86.28
CA ASP A 547 -44.99 -5.09 -86.11
C ASP A 547 -44.91 -6.31 -87.06
N LEU A 548 -44.42 -6.11 -88.29
CA LEU A 548 -44.15 -7.18 -89.24
C LEU A 548 -43.10 -8.17 -88.71
N LEU A 549 -41.98 -7.64 -88.19
CA LEU A 549 -40.90 -8.46 -87.61
C LEU A 549 -41.36 -9.16 -86.32
N SER A 550 -42.27 -8.55 -85.56
CA SER A 550 -42.82 -9.12 -84.32
C SER A 550 -43.78 -10.27 -84.54
N SER A 551 -44.64 -10.15 -85.54
CA SER A 551 -45.68 -11.13 -85.84
C SER A 551 -45.14 -12.36 -86.58
N ARG A 552 -44.07 -12.22 -87.37
CA ARG A 552 -43.57 -13.28 -88.28
C ARG A 552 -42.12 -13.71 -88.04
N GLY A 553 -41.34 -12.95 -87.28
CA GLY A 553 -39.90 -13.15 -87.16
C GLY A 553 -39.41 -13.68 -85.81
N SER A 554 -39.95 -13.21 -84.68
CA SER A 554 -39.25 -13.37 -83.39
C SER A 554 -39.51 -14.67 -82.60
N HIS A 555 -40.45 -15.53 -83.02
CA HIS A 555 -40.74 -16.80 -82.33
C HIS A 555 -41.20 -17.87 -83.32
N LEU A 556 -40.91 -19.15 -83.04
CA LEU A 556 -41.52 -20.35 -83.65
C LEU A 556 -43.02 -20.43 -83.32
N SER A 557 -43.77 -19.40 -83.70
CA SER A 557 -45.23 -19.37 -83.65
C SER A 557 -45.77 -20.06 -84.91
N ALA A 558 -46.97 -20.64 -84.84
CA ALA A 558 -47.61 -21.29 -86.00
C ALA A 558 -47.57 -20.37 -87.26
N ASN A 559 -47.78 -19.06 -87.07
CA ASN A 559 -47.74 -18.06 -88.14
C ASN A 559 -46.34 -17.87 -88.78
N SER A 560 -45.25 -18.02 -88.02
CA SER A 560 -43.88 -17.89 -88.54
C SER A 560 -43.42 -19.09 -89.39
N MET A 561 -44.01 -20.27 -89.14
CA MET A 561 -43.72 -21.49 -89.91
C MET A 561 -44.61 -21.59 -91.16
N GLU A 562 -45.83 -21.05 -91.11
CA GLU A 562 -46.78 -21.05 -92.23
C GLU A 562 -46.53 -19.94 -93.27
N ASN A 563 -45.95 -18.79 -92.88
CA ASN A 563 -45.72 -17.67 -93.79
C ASN A 563 -44.43 -16.88 -93.44
N PRO A 564 -43.24 -17.37 -93.85
CA PRO A 564 -41.97 -16.71 -93.56
C PRO A 564 -41.86 -15.36 -94.31
N ILE A 565 -41.13 -14.40 -93.72
CA ILE A 565 -40.86 -13.10 -94.35
C ILE A 565 -39.98 -13.33 -95.60
N PRO A 566 -40.39 -12.88 -96.80
CA PRO A 566 -39.58 -12.99 -98.01
C PRO A 566 -38.27 -12.20 -97.90
N LEU A 567 -37.22 -12.67 -98.57
CA LEU A 567 -35.92 -11.99 -98.63
C LEU A 567 -36.04 -10.54 -99.11
N GLU A 568 -36.90 -10.28 -100.11
CA GLU A 568 -37.18 -8.95 -100.65
C GLU A 568 -37.66 -7.96 -99.58
N LYS A 569 -38.49 -8.43 -98.63
CA LYS A 569 -38.98 -7.60 -97.53
C LYS A 569 -37.90 -7.31 -96.50
N PHE A 570 -36.97 -8.23 -96.27
CA PHE A 570 -35.78 -7.93 -95.46
C PHE A 570 -34.90 -6.87 -96.12
N THR A 571 -34.67 -6.97 -97.43
CA THR A 571 -33.90 -5.96 -98.17
C THR A 571 -34.57 -4.58 -98.16
N GLU A 572 -35.90 -4.52 -98.29
CA GLU A 572 -36.65 -3.25 -98.20
C GLU A 572 -36.45 -2.54 -96.85
N ILE A 573 -36.51 -3.29 -95.74
CA ILE A 573 -36.30 -2.74 -94.40
C ILE A 573 -34.85 -2.26 -94.23
N ILE A 574 -33.87 -3.04 -94.72
CA ILE A 574 -32.45 -2.67 -94.67
C ILE A 574 -32.19 -1.36 -95.43
N ASP A 575 -32.75 -1.22 -96.63
CA ASP A 575 -32.58 -0.03 -97.46
C ASP A 575 -33.28 1.20 -96.87
N PHE A 576 -34.38 1.01 -96.14
CA PHE A 576 -35.01 2.09 -95.38
C PHE A 576 -34.14 2.54 -94.20
N LEU A 577 -33.59 1.61 -93.42
CA LEU A 577 -32.79 1.92 -92.23
C LEU A 577 -31.38 2.46 -92.54
N LYS A 578 -30.92 2.33 -93.79
CA LYS A 578 -29.68 2.97 -94.28
C LYS A 578 -29.85 4.46 -94.61
N LYS A 579 -31.08 4.91 -94.88
CA LYS A 579 -31.39 6.32 -95.15
C LYS A 579 -31.43 7.11 -93.85
#